data_AF-A0AAN8L576-F1
#
_entry.id   AF-A0AAN8L576-F1
#
_cell.length_a   1.000
_cell.length_b   1.000
_cell.length_c   1.000
_cell.angle_alpha   90.00
_cell.angle_beta   90.00
_cell.angle_gamma   90.00
#
_symmetry.space_group_name_H-M   'P 1'
#
loop_
_entity.id
_entity.type
_entity.pdbx_description
1 polymer ?
#
loop_
_entity_poly.entity_id
_entity_poly.type
_entity_poly.pdbx_seq_one_letter_code
_entity_poly.pdbx_strand_id
1 'polypeptide(L)'
;MKWKGASCHTNVSTKEMREEGGLQHIEQAIEKLSKRQAQHILVYDPRGGQDNIRRLTGFHETSSICDFYAGVANHGASIQIPRQVGQEGKEYIEDRQPSASCDPYAIMGAITSTCLLGVEEKEEST
;
A
#
# COMPACT_ATOMS: atom_id res chain seq x y z
N MET A 1 -26.12 -4.65 -12.06
CA MET A 1 -24.98 -3.77 -12.42
C MET A 1 -23.96 -3.85 -11.30
N LYS A 2 -22.71 -4.24 -11.58
CA LYS A 2 -21.61 -4.24 -10.61
C LYS A 2 -20.85 -2.93 -10.78
N TRP A 3 -20.93 -2.04 -9.80
CA TRP A 3 -20.27 -0.73 -9.80
C TRP A 3 -18.89 -0.84 -9.14
N LYS A 4 -17.89 -0.13 -9.66
CA LYS A 4 -16.56 -0.05 -9.04
C LYS A 4 -16.66 0.71 -7.71
N GLY A 5 -15.94 0.23 -6.70
CA GLY A 5 -15.76 0.99 -5.46
C GLY A 5 -14.82 2.17 -5.66
N ALA A 6 -14.96 3.21 -4.85
CA ALA A 6 -14.05 4.36 -4.85
C ALA A 6 -12.84 4.09 -3.94
N SER A 7 -11.66 4.49 -4.39
CA SER A 7 -10.39 4.33 -3.65
C SER A 7 -9.58 5.64 -3.66
N CYS A 8 -8.59 5.72 -2.79
CA CYS A 8 -7.60 6.81 -2.76
C CYS A 8 -6.20 6.22 -2.96
N HIS A 9 -5.85 5.85 -4.20
CA HIS A 9 -4.53 5.30 -4.45
C HIS A 9 -3.45 6.34 -4.12
N THR A 10 -2.40 5.89 -3.43
CA THR A 10 -1.36 6.77 -2.91
C THR A 10 -0.02 6.38 -3.53
N ASN A 11 0.57 7.30 -4.28
CA ASN A 11 1.90 7.11 -4.88
C ASN A 11 2.99 7.57 -3.91
N VAL A 12 4.00 6.75 -3.67
CA VAL A 12 5.01 6.99 -2.64
C VAL A 12 6.41 6.74 -3.22
N SER A 13 7.32 7.68 -2.96
CA SER A 13 8.74 7.53 -3.27
C SER A 13 9.64 8.26 -2.30
N THR A 14 10.78 7.66 -1.99
CA THR A 14 11.90 8.32 -1.31
C THR A 14 12.90 8.84 -2.34
N LYS A 15 13.93 9.56 -1.89
CA LYS A 15 14.98 10.03 -2.80
C LYS A 15 15.71 8.85 -3.43
N GLU A 16 16.07 7.86 -2.62
CA GLU A 16 16.78 6.64 -2.99
C GLU A 16 15.96 5.80 -3.98
N MET A 17 14.63 5.75 -3.83
CA MET A 17 13.76 5.07 -4.79
C MET A 17 13.79 5.72 -6.18
N ARG A 18 14.01 7.04 -6.27
CA ARG A 18 14.04 7.80 -7.53
C ARG A 18 15.40 7.78 -8.23
N GLU A 19 16.45 7.35 -7.55
CA GLU A 19 17.81 7.27 -8.09
C GLU A 19 18.05 5.96 -8.86
N GLU A 20 19.15 5.89 -9.61
CA GLU A 20 19.54 4.67 -10.34
C GLU A 20 19.73 3.50 -9.36
N GLY A 21 19.14 2.34 -9.69
CA GLY A 21 19.11 1.19 -8.77
C GLY A 21 18.05 1.29 -7.67
N GLY A 22 17.16 2.29 -7.71
CA GLY A 22 16.09 2.51 -6.74
C GLY A 22 15.09 1.35 -6.58
N LEU A 23 15.04 0.41 -7.53
CA LEU A 23 14.21 -0.79 -7.46
C LEU A 23 14.46 -1.61 -6.19
N GLN A 24 15.71 -1.68 -5.72
CA GLN A 24 16.03 -2.39 -4.48
C GLN A 24 15.35 -1.74 -3.26
N HIS A 25 15.30 -0.41 -3.22
CA HIS A 25 14.60 0.32 -2.16
C HIS A 25 13.08 0.19 -2.29
N ILE A 26 12.57 0.08 -3.51
CA ILE A 26 11.16 -0.25 -3.79
C ILE A 26 10.80 -1.63 -3.22
N GLU A 27 11.58 -2.66 -3.54
CA GLU A 27 11.35 -4.02 -3.05
C GLU A 27 11.43 -4.11 -1.51
N GLN A 28 12.41 -3.43 -0.91
CA GLN A 28 12.53 -3.33 0.55
C GLN A 28 11.32 -2.64 1.20
N ALA A 29 10.81 -1.57 0.60
CA ALA A 29 9.62 -0.89 1.10
C ALA A 29 8.38 -1.78 1.01
N ILE A 30 8.22 -2.51 -0.09
CA ILE A 30 7.12 -3.48 -0.28
C ILE A 30 7.20 -4.59 0.78
N GLU A 31 8.39 -5.11 1.07
CA GLU A 31 8.57 -6.13 2.10
C GLU A 31 8.21 -5.62 3.52
N LYS A 32 8.53 -4.36 3.82
CA LYS A 32 8.12 -3.74 5.10
C LYS A 32 6.61 -3.56 5.19
N LEU A 33 5.97 -3.13 4.08
CA LEU A 33 4.52 -2.96 4.00
C LEU A 33 3.77 -4.29 4.12
N SER A 34 4.29 -5.37 3.53
CA SER A 34 3.64 -6.70 3.58
C SER A 34 3.49 -7.21 5.02
N LYS A 35 4.49 -6.95 5.86
CA LYS A 35 4.50 -7.34 7.29
C LYS A 35 3.49 -6.55 8.13
N ARG A 36 2.99 -5.41 7.64
CA ARG A 36 2.12 -4.50 8.40
C ARG A 36 0.77 -4.23 7.73
N GLN A 37 0.36 -5.06 6.78
CA GLN A 37 -0.89 -4.87 6.04
C GLN A 37 -2.09 -4.67 6.97
N ALA A 38 -2.24 -5.51 8.00
CA ALA A 38 -3.40 -5.44 8.90
C ALA A 38 -3.50 -4.07 9.60
N GLN A 39 -2.37 -3.54 10.07
CA GLN A 39 -2.31 -2.23 10.72
C GLN A 39 -2.60 -1.10 9.73
N HIS A 40 -2.11 -1.21 8.49
CA HIS A 40 -2.41 -0.24 7.44
C HIS A 40 -3.90 -0.22 7.08
N ILE A 41 -4.54 -1.37 6.92
CA ILE A 41 -5.97 -1.48 6.61
C ILE A 41 -6.84 -0.80 7.67
N LEU A 42 -6.48 -0.91 8.95
CA LEU A 42 -7.19 -0.23 10.05
C LEU A 42 -7.10 1.30 9.95
N VAL A 43 -5.97 1.83 9.48
CA VAL A 43 -5.73 3.27 9.33
C VAL A 43 -6.33 3.82 8.02
N TYR A 44 -6.43 2.99 6.99
CA TYR A 44 -6.83 3.35 5.63
C TYR A 44 -8.33 3.63 5.46
N ASP A 45 -9.09 3.51 6.54
CA ASP A 45 -10.51 3.81 6.60
C ASP A 45 -10.84 4.35 8.01
N PRO A 46 -11.53 5.50 8.13
CA PRO A 46 -11.93 6.05 9.42
C PRO A 46 -12.77 5.10 10.29
N ARG A 47 -13.33 4.03 9.71
CA ARG A 47 -14.10 2.99 10.42
C ARG A 47 -13.30 1.72 10.70
N GLY A 48 -11.97 1.79 10.74
CA GLY A 48 -11.13 0.65 11.08
C GLY A 48 -11.18 -0.46 10.02
N GLY A 49 -11.26 -0.09 8.74
CA GLY A 49 -11.27 -1.02 7.62
C GLY A 49 -12.65 -1.58 7.23
N GLN A 50 -13.73 -1.24 7.94
CA GLN A 50 -15.06 -1.81 7.71
C GLN A 50 -15.70 -1.40 6.37
N ASP A 51 -15.46 -0.17 5.90
CA ASP A 51 -15.85 0.26 4.56
C ASP A 51 -14.93 -0.38 3.50
N ASN A 52 -13.65 -0.58 3.84
CA ASN A 52 -12.69 -1.23 2.96
C ASN A 52 -13.00 -2.72 2.71
N ILE A 53 -13.58 -3.46 3.67
CA ILE A 53 -14.05 -4.85 3.48
C ILE A 53 -15.01 -4.99 2.31
N ARG A 54 -15.88 -4.00 2.10
CA ARG A 54 -16.88 -4.02 1.01
C ARG A 54 -16.23 -3.79 -0.36
N ARG A 55 -15.05 -3.16 -0.39
CA ARG A 55 -14.31 -2.79 -1.60
C ARG A 55 -13.25 -3.83 -1.95
N LEU A 56 -12.39 -4.17 -1.00
CA LEU A 56 -11.22 -5.06 -1.14
C LEU A 56 -11.64 -6.54 -1.15
N THR A 57 -12.28 -6.94 -2.24
CA THR A 57 -12.89 -8.27 -2.39
C THR A 57 -12.09 -9.20 -3.32
N GLY A 58 -11.02 -8.71 -3.94
CA GLY A 58 -10.29 -9.44 -5.00
C GLY A 58 -10.95 -9.34 -6.39
N PHE A 59 -12.15 -8.77 -6.48
CA PHE A 59 -12.86 -8.55 -7.73
C PHE A 59 -12.81 -7.07 -8.14
N HIS A 60 -13.03 -6.79 -9.43
CA HIS A 60 -13.08 -5.43 -9.98
C HIS A 60 -11.79 -4.61 -9.77
N GLU A 61 -10.62 -5.17 -10.08
CA GLU A 61 -9.33 -4.47 -10.00
C GLU A 61 -8.99 -4.01 -8.56
N THR A 62 -9.41 -4.79 -7.56
CA THR A 62 -9.06 -4.60 -6.15
C THR A 62 -8.36 -5.85 -5.62
N SER A 63 -7.51 -5.67 -4.61
CA SER A 63 -6.96 -6.81 -3.87
C SER A 63 -7.95 -7.33 -2.84
N SER A 64 -7.69 -8.53 -2.32
CA SER A 64 -8.37 -9.08 -1.15
C SER A 64 -7.87 -8.35 0.11
N ILE A 65 -8.75 -8.09 1.08
CA ILE A 65 -8.36 -7.42 2.32
C ILE A 65 -7.35 -8.22 3.16
N CYS A 66 -7.39 -9.56 3.06
CA CYS A 66 -6.55 -10.46 3.85
C CYS A 66 -5.21 -10.77 3.19
N ASP A 67 -5.11 -10.63 1.87
CA ASP A 67 -3.95 -11.07 1.12
C ASP A 67 -3.07 -9.88 0.73
N PHE A 68 -1.77 -9.97 1.00
CA PHE A 68 -0.80 -9.02 0.48
C PHE A 68 -0.22 -9.53 -0.82
N TYR A 69 -0.28 -8.72 -1.87
CA TYR A 69 0.48 -9.00 -3.08
C TYR A 69 0.96 -7.70 -3.70
N ALA A 70 2.18 -7.72 -4.23
CA ALA A 70 2.75 -6.64 -5.02
C ALA A 70 3.16 -7.17 -6.40
N GLY A 71 2.95 -6.36 -7.45
CA GLY A 71 3.31 -6.78 -8.80
C GLY A 71 3.46 -5.64 -9.79
N VAL A 72 4.26 -5.88 -10.83
CA VAL A 72 4.47 -4.94 -11.92
C VAL A 72 3.23 -4.89 -12.82
N ALA A 73 2.68 -3.69 -13.01
CA ALA A 73 1.49 -3.42 -13.82
C ALA A 73 0.25 -4.26 -13.44
N ASN A 74 0.19 -4.78 -12.20
CA ASN A 74 -0.94 -5.58 -11.75
C ASN A 74 -1.96 -4.68 -11.03
N HIS A 75 -3.12 -4.48 -11.65
CA HIS A 75 -4.19 -3.63 -11.08
C HIS A 75 -4.95 -4.27 -9.91
N GLY A 76 -4.86 -5.60 -9.74
CA GLY A 76 -5.46 -6.32 -8.60
C GLY A 76 -4.51 -6.52 -7.42
N ALA A 77 -3.29 -5.99 -7.50
CA ALA A 77 -2.32 -6.04 -6.40
C ALA A 77 -2.67 -5.02 -5.31
N SER A 78 -2.23 -5.30 -4.07
CA SER A 78 -2.31 -4.35 -2.97
C SER A 78 -1.35 -3.17 -3.21
N ILE A 79 -0.12 -3.48 -3.64
CA ILE A 79 0.85 -2.49 -4.12
C ILE A 79 1.11 -2.73 -5.61
N GLN A 80 1.00 -1.69 -6.43
CA GLN A 80 1.35 -1.73 -7.84
C GLN A 80 2.70 -1.05 -8.07
N ILE A 81 3.57 -1.71 -8.82
CA ILE A 81 4.75 -1.09 -9.43
C ILE A 81 4.35 -0.74 -10.87
N PRO A 82 4.32 0.54 -11.26
CA PRO A 82 3.98 0.91 -12.63
C PRO A 82 4.94 0.24 -13.64
N ARG A 83 4.45 -0.03 -14.85
CA ARG A 83 5.26 -0.71 -15.88
C ARG A 83 6.57 0.05 -16.18
N GLN A 84 6.50 1.37 -16.23
CA GLN A 84 7.65 2.23 -16.47
C GLN A 84 8.69 2.10 -15.35
N VAL A 85 8.26 2.15 -14.09
CA VAL A 85 9.11 1.94 -12.91
C VAL A 85 9.79 0.57 -12.94
N GLY A 86 9.07 -0.49 -13.34
CA GLY A 86 9.66 -1.82 -13.49
C GLY A 86 10.65 -1.95 -14.66
N GLN A 87 10.55 -1.10 -15.68
CA GLN A 87 11.47 -1.08 -16.83
C GLN A 87 12.71 -0.21 -16.55
N GLU A 88 12.53 0.94 -15.92
CA GLU A 88 13.60 1.88 -15.57
C GLU A 88 14.32 1.49 -14.27
N GLY A 89 13.70 0.68 -13.42
CA GLY A 89 14.28 0.20 -12.17
C GLY A 89 14.38 1.27 -11.08
N LYS A 90 13.51 2.29 -11.11
CA LYS A 90 13.46 3.41 -10.16
C LYS A 90 12.12 4.13 -10.24
N GLU A 91 11.87 5.05 -9.30
CA GLU A 91 10.78 6.03 -9.18
C GLU A 91 9.88 5.82 -7.94
N TYR A 92 8.69 5.21 -8.07
CA TYR A 92 7.67 5.13 -7.01
C TYR A 92 6.88 3.81 -7.00
N ILE A 93 6.17 3.58 -5.89
CA ILE A 93 5.13 2.54 -5.77
C ILE A 93 3.75 3.17 -5.62
N GLU A 94 2.69 2.48 -6.06
CA GLU A 94 1.29 2.85 -5.85
C GLU A 94 0.66 1.93 -4.81
N ASP A 95 0.25 2.47 -3.66
CA ASP A 95 -0.60 1.75 -2.70
C ASP A 95 -2.08 1.90 -3.07
N ARG A 96 -2.76 0.78 -3.32
CA ARG A 96 -4.14 0.72 -3.83
C ARG A 96 -5.17 0.36 -2.74
N GLN A 97 -4.70 0.14 -1.51
CA GLN A 97 -5.52 -0.25 -0.38
C GLN A 97 -6.26 0.89 0.34
N PRO A 98 -5.91 2.18 0.22
CA PRO A 98 -6.69 3.22 0.90
C PRO A 98 -8.10 3.41 0.34
N SER A 99 -9.06 3.57 1.26
CA SER A 99 -10.45 3.90 0.93
C SER A 99 -10.54 5.33 0.39
N ALA A 100 -11.54 5.66 -0.43
CA ALA A 100 -11.77 7.06 -0.84
C ALA A 100 -12.11 8.00 0.34
N SER A 101 -12.59 7.45 1.47
CA SER A 101 -12.93 8.18 2.69
C SER A 101 -11.78 8.33 3.69
N CYS A 102 -10.57 7.90 3.32
CA CYS A 102 -9.42 7.89 4.20
C CYS A 102 -8.98 9.28 4.66
N ASP A 103 -8.32 9.35 5.82
CA ASP A 103 -7.57 10.54 6.23
C ASP A 103 -6.15 10.51 5.58
N PRO A 104 -5.82 11.47 4.70
CA PRO A 104 -4.52 11.50 4.04
C PRO A 104 -3.35 11.64 5.02
N TYR A 105 -3.54 12.31 6.16
CA TYR A 105 -2.49 12.44 7.18
C TYR A 105 -2.20 11.10 7.85
N ALA A 106 -3.25 10.32 8.12
CA ALA A 106 -3.13 9.02 8.74
C ALA A 106 -2.41 8.02 7.79
N ILE A 107 -2.76 8.04 6.50
CA ILE A 107 -2.07 7.23 5.48
C ILE A 107 -0.59 7.58 5.40
N MET A 108 -0.28 8.88 5.22
CA MET A 108 1.10 9.32 5.08
C MET A 108 1.92 8.99 6.33
N GLY A 109 1.34 9.16 7.52
CA GLY A 109 1.95 8.75 8.78
C GLY A 109 2.28 7.26 8.81
N ALA A 110 1.30 6.40 8.52
CA ALA A 110 1.48 4.95 8.51
C ALA A 110 2.54 4.48 7.51
N ILE A 111 2.49 4.97 6.28
CA ILE A 111 3.47 4.64 5.23
C ILE A 111 4.87 5.10 5.63
N THR A 112 5.01 6.35 6.08
CA THR A 112 6.30 6.92 6.52
C THR A 112 6.87 6.11 7.69
N SER A 113 6.05 5.81 8.69
CA SER A 113 6.45 5.01 9.84
C SER A 113 6.93 3.62 9.45
N THR A 114 6.22 2.93 8.55
CA THR A 114 6.59 1.58 8.11
C THR A 114 7.81 1.57 7.20
N CYS A 115 7.87 2.43 6.19
CA CYS A 115 8.93 2.39 5.18
C CYS A 115 10.24 3.01 5.67
N LEU A 116 10.17 4.11 6.44
CA LEU A 116 11.35 4.91 6.81
C LEU A 116 11.80 4.72 8.25
N LEU A 117 10.88 4.72 9.22
CA LEU A 117 11.25 4.78 10.64
C LEU A 117 11.49 3.40 11.25
N GLY A 118 11.01 2.31 10.63
CA GLY A 118 11.19 0.95 11.15
C GLY A 118 10.63 0.84 12.56
N VAL A 119 9.31 0.97 12.71
CA VAL A 119 8.67 0.91 14.03
C VAL A 119 8.87 -0.49 14.62
N GLU A 120 9.61 -0.57 15.73
CA GLU A 120 9.72 -1.77 16.54
C GLU A 120 8.33 -2.17 17.06
N GLU A 121 8.02 -3.46 16.97
CA GLU A 121 6.80 -4.00 17.55
C GLU A 121 6.81 -3.74 19.05
N LYS A 122 5.86 -2.95 19.54
CA LYS A 122 5.56 -2.99 20.97
C LYS A 122 4.88 -4.33 21.21
N GLU A 123 5.61 -5.28 21.80
CA GLU A 123 5.01 -6.46 22.41
C GLU A 123 3.90 -5.98 23.35
N GLU A 124 2.64 -6.24 23.01
CA GLU A 124 1.54 -6.13 23.96
C GLU A 124 1.76 -7.20 25.03
N SER A 125 2.33 -6.78 26.16
CA SER A 125 2.39 -7.61 27.35
C SER A 125 0.96 -7.93 27.81
N THR A 126 0.57 -9.18 27.60
CA THR A 126 -0.47 -9.99 28.28
C THR A 126 -1.54 -9.27 29.11
#